data_AF-I8IIR9-F1
#
_entry.id   AF-I8IIR9-F1
#
_cell.length_a   1.000
_cell.length_b   1.000
_cell.length_c   1.000
_cell.angle_alpha   90.00
_cell.angle_beta   90.00
_cell.angle_gamma   90.00
#
_symmetry.space_group_name_H-M   'P 1'
#
loop_
_entity.id
_entity.type
_entity.pdbx_description
1 polymer ?
#
loop_
_entity_poly.entity_id
_entity_poly.type
_entity_poly.pdbx_seq_one_letter_code
_entity_poly.pdbx_strand_id
1 'polypeptide(L)'
;MTTAHRPTFDPAQGKEALRGPAYHQRLLPAHTHLKTRQLGQGGEGEAQQRDLRAELLQAEAAHFAKKRGIPVNEPTVESAAHKHQIEGGPSGSDSVGTEDEDPEAKRRRILEETRDIDADSDGSEDDSSEEESDDEEDEAAELMRELEKIKKERQEQKEKEERERAAEEEEKREYDIAKGNPLLNAQDFNLKRRWDDDVVFKNQARGTEDKRGKEFVNDLLRSDFHKRFMGKYVR
;
A
#
# COMPACT_ATOMS: atom_id res chain seq x y z
N MET A 1 5.55 15.05 63.36
CA MET A 1 4.94 15.33 62.03
C MET A 1 3.44 15.49 62.22
N THR A 2 2.81 16.53 61.67
CA THR A 2 1.38 16.81 61.87
C THR A 2 0.52 15.98 60.90
N THR A 3 -0.59 15.42 61.37
CA THR A 3 -1.47 14.48 60.64
C THR A 3 -2.61 15.17 59.88
N ALA A 4 -2.44 16.46 59.55
CA ALA A 4 -3.47 17.29 58.94
C ALA A 4 -3.61 17.06 57.43
N HIS A 5 -2.50 16.80 56.72
CA HIS A 5 -2.50 16.49 55.29
C HIS A 5 -2.65 14.99 55.10
N ARG A 6 -3.87 14.53 54.81
CA ARG A 6 -4.20 13.12 54.61
C ARG A 6 -4.89 12.92 53.26
N PRO A 7 -4.68 11.77 52.59
CA PRO A 7 -5.42 11.42 51.40
C PRO A 7 -6.91 11.21 51.73
N THR A 8 -7.77 11.46 50.75
CA THR A 8 -9.19 11.12 50.81
C THR A 8 -9.37 9.66 50.39
N PHE A 9 -9.65 8.78 51.34
CA PHE A 9 -9.94 7.37 51.05
C PHE A 9 -11.39 7.15 50.62
N ASP A 10 -12.32 7.81 51.31
CA ASP A 10 -13.75 7.78 50.98
C ASP A 10 -14.19 9.12 50.38
N PRO A 11 -14.79 9.14 49.18
CA PRO A 11 -15.32 10.37 48.61
C PRO A 11 -16.60 10.81 49.34
N ALA A 12 -16.88 12.11 49.32
CA ALA A 12 -18.13 12.64 49.85
C ALA A 12 -19.33 12.12 49.04
N GLN A 13 -20.28 11.48 49.71
CA GLN A 13 -21.51 10.99 49.07
C GLN A 13 -22.52 12.13 48.91
N GLY A 14 -23.08 12.26 47.70
CA GLY A 14 -24.16 13.21 47.45
C GLY A 14 -25.41 12.86 48.26
N LYS A 15 -25.88 13.80 49.06
CA LYS A 15 -27.23 13.80 49.67
C LYS A 15 -27.97 15.03 49.19
N GLU A 16 -29.28 15.10 49.43
CA GLU A 16 -30.06 16.29 49.13
C GLU A 16 -29.48 17.49 49.89
N ALA A 17 -28.83 18.40 49.17
CA ALA A 17 -28.25 19.59 49.75
C ALA A 17 -29.36 20.60 50.01
N LEU A 18 -29.38 21.22 51.20
CA LEU A 18 -30.28 22.34 51.48
C LEU A 18 -29.96 23.48 50.52
N ARG A 19 -30.75 23.58 49.45
CA ARG A 19 -30.63 24.65 48.47
C ARG A 19 -31.22 25.92 49.08
N GLY A 20 -30.35 26.78 49.58
CA GLY A 20 -30.74 28.10 50.06
C GLY A 20 -31.27 29.00 48.93
N PRO A 21 -31.83 30.18 49.27
CA PRO A 21 -32.40 31.12 48.31
C PRO A 21 -31.37 31.82 47.40
N ALA A 22 -30.07 31.53 47.57
CA ALA A 22 -29.00 32.10 46.77
C ALA A 22 -28.87 31.39 45.42
N TYR A 23 -28.86 32.17 44.33
CA TYR A 23 -28.64 31.68 42.97
C TYR A 23 -27.25 32.08 42.48
N HIS A 24 -26.58 31.18 41.77
CA HIS A 24 -25.32 31.45 41.09
C HIS A 24 -25.57 31.97 39.67
N GLN A 25 -24.67 32.77 39.10
CA GLN A 25 -24.79 33.31 37.72
C GLN A 25 -25.02 32.21 36.66
N ARG A 26 -24.42 31.03 36.84
CA ARG A 26 -24.61 29.86 35.95
C ARG A 26 -26.02 29.23 36.02
N LEU A 27 -26.80 29.54 37.05
CA LEU A 27 -28.18 29.06 37.23
C LEU A 27 -29.21 30.02 36.65
N LEU A 28 -28.77 31.13 36.05
CA LEU A 28 -29.65 32.00 35.29
C LEU A 28 -30.21 31.24 34.07
N PRO A 29 -31.44 31.53 33.62
CA PRO A 29 -32.04 30.85 32.48
C PRO A 29 -31.16 30.92 31.23
N ALA A 30 -30.71 29.76 30.74
CA ALA A 30 -29.95 29.61 29.52
C ALA A 30 -30.35 28.29 28.83
N HIS A 31 -30.33 28.25 27.50
CA HIS A 31 -30.74 27.09 26.69
C HIS A 31 -32.11 26.52 27.09
N THR A 32 -33.12 27.39 27.21
CA THR A 32 -34.49 27.04 27.61
C THR A 32 -35.24 26.19 26.57
N HIS A 33 -34.70 26.04 25.37
CA HIS A 33 -35.29 25.26 24.29
C HIS A 33 -34.37 24.09 23.92
N LEU A 34 -34.89 22.87 24.07
CA LEU A 34 -34.21 21.66 23.60
C LEU A 34 -34.40 21.52 22.10
N LYS A 35 -33.29 21.31 21.37
CA LYS A 35 -33.34 21.00 19.95
C LYS A 35 -33.71 19.53 19.76
N THR A 36 -34.72 19.26 18.95
CA THR A 36 -35.08 17.91 18.53
C THR A 36 -34.48 17.61 17.15
N ARG A 37 -34.14 16.35 16.91
CA ARG A 37 -33.64 15.91 15.60
C ARG A 37 -34.77 16.06 14.57
N GLN A 38 -34.46 16.71 13.45
CA GLN A 38 -35.37 16.80 12.30
C GLN A 38 -35.22 15.57 11.40
N LEU A 39 -36.15 15.41 10.45
CA LEU A 39 -36.00 14.45 9.36
C LEU A 39 -34.70 14.74 8.59
N GLY A 40 -33.95 13.69 8.24
CA GLY A 40 -32.63 13.73 7.64
C GLY A 40 -31.46 13.84 8.63
N GLN A 41 -31.70 14.06 9.93
CA GLN A 41 -30.65 14.21 10.96
C GLN A 41 -30.38 12.92 11.75
N GLY A 42 -30.83 11.76 11.23
CA GLY A 42 -30.68 10.49 11.92
C GLY A 42 -31.53 10.43 13.20
N GLY A 43 -32.82 10.74 13.07
CA GLY A 43 -33.80 10.47 14.12
C GLY A 43 -34.01 8.97 14.32
N GLU A 44 -34.58 8.58 15.47
CA GLU A 44 -34.82 7.17 15.82
C GLU A 44 -35.70 6.46 14.78
N GLY A 45 -36.75 7.13 14.29
CA GLY A 45 -37.64 6.57 13.28
C GLY A 45 -36.97 6.27 11.93
N GLU A 46 -35.88 6.95 11.60
CA GLU A 46 -35.12 6.66 10.37
C GLU A 46 -34.09 5.55 10.58
N ALA A 47 -33.50 5.48 11.78
CA ALA A 47 -32.56 4.42 12.13
C ALA A 47 -33.23 3.03 12.10
N GLN A 48 -34.51 2.94 12.45
CA GLN A 48 -35.28 1.69 12.38
C GLN A 48 -35.60 1.24 10.95
N GLN A 49 -35.64 2.16 9.98
CA GLN A 49 -35.99 1.86 8.58
C GLN A 49 -34.77 1.51 7.73
N ARG A 50 -33.57 1.96 8.12
CA ARG A 50 -32.32 1.74 7.38
C ARG A 50 -31.68 0.40 7.76
N ASP A 51 -31.20 -0.32 6.76
CA ASP A 51 -30.29 -1.45 6.99
C ASP A 51 -28.86 -0.94 7.21
N LEU A 52 -28.55 -0.65 8.48
CA LEU A 52 -27.26 -0.08 8.89
C LEU A 52 -26.08 -1.01 8.59
N ARG A 53 -26.31 -2.33 8.53
CA ARG A 53 -25.24 -3.30 8.25
C ARG A 53 -24.83 -3.22 6.79
N ALA A 54 -25.80 -3.18 5.87
CA ALA A 54 -25.51 -3.09 4.44
C ALA A 54 -24.81 -1.75 4.09
N GLU A 55 -25.30 -0.64 4.65
CA GLU A 55 -24.70 0.68 4.45
C GLU A 55 -23.24 0.74 4.96
N LEU A 56 -22.98 0.16 6.14
CA LEU A 56 -21.63 0.10 6.71
C LEU A 56 -20.68 -0.70 5.80
N LEU A 57 -21.09 -1.87 5.31
CA LEU A 57 -20.25 -2.68 4.43
C LEU A 57 -19.95 -1.97 3.10
N GLN A 58 -20.92 -1.23 2.55
CA GLN A 58 -20.70 -0.42 1.35
C GLN A 58 -19.72 0.72 1.63
N ALA A 59 -19.87 1.43 2.75
CA ALA A 59 -18.98 2.52 3.13
C ALA A 59 -17.54 2.04 3.40
N GLU A 60 -17.39 0.87 4.03
CA GLU A 60 -16.09 0.23 4.22
C GLU A 60 -15.46 -0.14 2.88
N ALA A 61 -16.21 -0.79 1.98
CA ALA A 61 -15.71 -1.15 0.65
C ALA A 61 -15.24 0.09 -0.14
N ALA A 62 -16.02 1.17 -0.14
CA ALA A 62 -15.67 2.45 -0.75
C ALA A 62 -14.38 3.04 -0.14
N HIS A 63 -14.27 3.05 1.19
CA HIS A 63 -13.09 3.54 1.89
C HIS A 63 -11.83 2.73 1.54
N PHE A 64 -11.93 1.39 1.54
CA PHE A 64 -10.80 0.53 1.18
C PHE A 64 -10.42 0.64 -0.29
N ALA A 65 -11.37 0.78 -1.21
CA ALA A 65 -11.09 1.00 -2.62
C ALA A 65 -10.39 2.35 -2.84
N LYS A 66 -10.82 3.40 -2.13
CA LYS A 66 -10.15 4.71 -2.13
C LYS A 66 -8.73 4.63 -1.56
N LYS A 67 -8.52 3.92 -0.44
CA LYS A 67 -7.17 3.70 0.14
C LYS A 67 -6.26 2.93 -0.83
N ARG A 68 -6.82 1.99 -1.59
CA ARG A 68 -6.10 1.17 -2.59
C ARG A 68 -5.94 1.84 -3.96
N GLY A 69 -6.54 3.01 -4.18
CA GLY A 69 -6.42 3.77 -5.43
C GLY A 69 -7.12 3.13 -6.64
N ILE A 70 -8.06 2.21 -6.41
CA ILE A 70 -8.85 1.59 -7.49
C ILE A 70 -10.01 2.55 -7.81
N PRO A 71 -10.20 2.97 -9.07
CA PRO A 71 -11.35 3.79 -9.44
C PRO A 71 -12.61 2.93 -9.38
N VAL A 72 -13.38 3.08 -8.30
CA VAL A 72 -14.74 2.52 -8.24
C VAL A 72 -15.64 3.45 -9.04
N ASN A 73 -16.34 2.93 -10.05
CA ASN A 73 -17.50 3.59 -10.62
C ASN A 73 -18.61 3.57 -9.57
N GLU A 74 -18.66 4.59 -8.71
CA GLU A 74 -19.74 4.73 -7.74
C GLU A 74 -20.99 5.36 -8.36
N PRO A 75 -22.20 4.90 -7.99
CA PRO A 75 -23.34 5.80 -7.95
C PRO A 75 -23.09 6.77 -6.79
N THR A 76 -22.74 8.02 -7.12
CA THR A 76 -22.55 9.10 -6.15
C THR A 76 -23.83 9.29 -5.34
N VAL A 77 -23.92 8.67 -4.16
CA VAL A 77 -24.91 9.08 -3.17
C VAL A 77 -24.31 10.32 -2.51
N GLU A 78 -24.61 11.48 -3.10
CA GLU A 78 -24.27 12.79 -2.59
C GLU A 78 -24.96 13.03 -1.24
N SER A 79 -24.47 12.39 -0.17
CA SER A 79 -24.70 12.90 1.18
C SER A 79 -23.75 14.08 1.39
N ALA A 80 -24.14 15.21 0.80
CA ALA A 80 -23.52 16.52 0.98
C ALA A 80 -23.72 17.03 2.42
N ALA A 81 -23.27 16.28 3.43
CA ALA A 81 -23.04 16.82 4.76
C ALA A 81 -21.79 17.68 4.67
N HIS A 82 -22.01 18.99 4.49
CA HIS A 82 -20.96 19.99 4.46
C HIS A 82 -20.13 19.86 5.73
N LYS A 83 -18.92 19.30 5.63
CA LYS A 83 -17.93 19.40 6.70
C LYS A 83 -17.69 20.88 6.92
N HIS A 84 -18.21 21.42 8.01
CA HIS A 84 -17.84 22.75 8.49
C HIS A 84 -16.32 22.78 8.63
N GLN A 85 -15.66 23.47 7.69
CA GLN A 85 -14.24 23.75 7.77
C GLN A 85 -14.03 24.65 8.98
N ILE A 86 -13.28 24.16 9.97
CA ILE A 86 -12.76 25.01 11.05
C ILE A 86 -11.65 25.84 10.42
N GLU A 87 -11.92 27.13 10.25
CA GLU A 87 -10.98 28.13 9.74
C GLU A 87 -9.77 28.21 10.71
N GLY A 88 -8.57 27.83 10.26
CA GLY A 88 -7.33 28.08 11.01
C GLY A 88 -6.33 26.93 11.20
N GLY A 89 -6.21 25.95 10.29
CA GLY A 89 -5.12 24.96 10.32
C GLY A 89 -4.46 24.79 8.95
N PRO A 90 -3.12 24.85 8.80
CA PRO A 90 -2.47 24.76 7.51
C PRO A 90 -2.71 23.38 6.88
N SER A 91 -3.35 23.37 5.71
CA SER A 91 -3.47 22.22 4.84
C SER A 91 -2.11 21.88 4.26
N GLY A 92 -1.61 20.69 4.59
CA GLY A 92 -0.39 20.20 4.00
C GLY A 92 0.15 19.00 4.76
N SER A 93 -0.16 17.80 4.29
CA SER A 93 0.81 16.69 4.19
C SER A 93 0.10 15.43 3.71
N ASP A 94 0.13 15.26 2.39
CA ASP A 94 0.52 14.02 1.71
C ASP A 94 0.48 12.75 2.57
N SER A 95 -0.55 11.93 2.36
CA SER A 95 -0.69 10.61 2.97
C SER A 95 -0.06 9.58 2.04
N VAL A 96 1.26 9.57 1.99
CA VAL A 96 2.06 8.52 1.34
C VAL A 96 1.97 7.24 2.17
N GLY A 97 1.48 6.18 1.51
CA GLY A 97 1.81 4.76 1.69
C GLY A 97 2.02 4.23 3.10
N THR A 98 1.04 3.47 3.61
CA THR A 98 1.30 2.48 4.65
C THR A 98 0.56 1.19 4.28
N GLU A 99 1.36 0.23 3.85
CA GLU A 99 1.01 -1.11 3.39
C GLU A 99 0.63 -1.97 4.60
N ASP A 100 -0.64 -1.93 5.00
CA ASP A 100 -1.21 -2.94 5.89
C ASP A 100 -1.70 -4.12 5.05
N GLU A 101 -0.76 -4.95 4.60
CA GLU A 101 -1.07 -6.25 4.03
C GLU A 101 -1.34 -7.27 5.14
N ASP A 102 -2.52 -7.86 5.05
CA ASP A 102 -3.02 -8.97 5.87
C ASP A 102 -1.94 -10.08 6.03
N PRO A 103 -1.55 -10.45 7.28
CA PRO A 103 -0.51 -11.45 7.51
C PRO A 103 -0.83 -12.83 6.90
N GLU A 104 -2.09 -13.14 6.60
CA GLU A 104 -2.48 -14.38 5.91
C GLU A 104 -2.11 -14.37 4.42
N ALA A 105 -2.14 -13.22 3.75
CA ALA A 105 -1.78 -13.10 2.34
C ALA A 105 -0.27 -13.32 2.13
N LYS A 106 0.57 -12.84 3.06
CA LYS A 106 2.01 -13.08 3.06
C LYS A 106 2.33 -14.56 3.27
N ARG A 107 1.60 -15.25 4.17
CA ARG A 107 1.77 -16.68 4.40
C ARG A 107 1.42 -17.53 3.18
N ARG A 108 0.35 -17.19 2.45
CA ARG A 108 0.01 -17.89 1.19
C ARG A 108 1.06 -17.67 0.10
N ARG A 109 1.53 -16.43 -0.08
CA ARG A 109 2.55 -16.09 -1.07
C ARG A 109 3.87 -16.83 -0.83
N ILE A 110 4.30 -16.89 0.43
CA ILE A 110 5.54 -17.59 0.81
C ILE A 110 5.41 -19.10 0.56
N LEU A 111 4.27 -19.73 0.89
CA LEU A 111 4.06 -21.17 0.66
C LEU A 111 4.07 -21.54 -0.83
N GLU A 112 3.50 -20.68 -1.68
CA GLU A 112 3.46 -20.88 -3.13
C GLU A 112 4.84 -20.69 -3.77
N GLU A 113 5.60 -19.68 -3.33
CA GLU A 113 6.98 -19.44 -3.78
C GLU A 113 7.96 -20.52 -3.31
N THR A 114 7.75 -21.11 -2.12
CA THR A 114 8.62 -22.20 -1.62
C THR A 114 8.27 -23.57 -2.18
N ARG A 115 7.06 -23.76 -2.72
CA ARG A 115 6.61 -25.04 -3.28
C ARG A 115 7.44 -25.46 -4.50
N ASP A 116 7.91 -24.48 -5.28
CA ASP A 116 8.72 -24.73 -6.47
C ASP A 116 10.21 -24.94 -6.13
N ILE A 117 10.63 -24.64 -4.89
CA ILE A 117 12.01 -24.79 -4.41
C ILE A 117 12.23 -26.13 -3.69
N ASP A 118 11.17 -26.74 -3.14
CA ASP A 118 11.22 -28.05 -2.45
C ASP A 118 10.96 -29.24 -3.39
N ALA A 119 10.76 -28.99 -4.69
CA ALA A 119 10.56 -30.01 -5.71
C ALA A 119 11.84 -30.26 -6.50
N ASP A 120 12.82 -30.96 -5.90
CA ASP A 120 13.90 -31.67 -6.61
C ASP A 120 13.60 -33.18 -6.49
N SER A 121 13.31 -33.89 -7.58
CA SER A 121 14.26 -34.46 -8.55
C SER A 121 14.98 -35.72 -8.03
N ASP A 122 14.35 -36.89 -8.28
CA ASP A 122 15.04 -38.17 -8.46
C ASP A 122 14.87 -38.54 -9.94
N GLY A 123 15.98 -38.57 -10.67
CA GLY A 123 16.03 -38.77 -12.11
C GLY A 123 16.52 -40.17 -12.48
N SER A 124 15.88 -40.77 -13.48
CA SER A 124 16.44 -41.85 -14.29
C SER A 124 15.75 -41.85 -15.65
N GLU A 125 16.56 -41.81 -16.71
CA GLU A 125 16.18 -41.74 -18.12
C GLU A 125 15.85 -43.12 -18.74
N ASP A 126 15.05 -43.07 -19.81
CA ASP A 126 15.01 -43.90 -21.03
C ASP A 126 14.68 -45.40 -20.98
N ASP A 127 13.56 -45.81 -21.63
CA ASP A 127 13.57 -46.83 -22.70
C ASP A 127 12.25 -46.78 -23.51
N SER A 128 12.36 -47.09 -24.79
CA SER A 128 11.34 -47.07 -25.84
C SER A 128 10.49 -48.36 -25.84
N SER A 129 9.18 -48.27 -26.06
CA SER A 129 8.38 -49.36 -26.67
C SER A 129 6.94 -48.94 -27.02
N GLU A 130 6.61 -49.03 -28.31
CA GLU A 130 5.26 -49.12 -28.90
C GLU A 130 4.37 -50.20 -28.25
N GLU A 131 3.08 -49.91 -28.07
CA GLU A 131 1.99 -50.89 -28.29
C GLU A 131 0.64 -50.20 -28.56
N GLU A 132 -0.13 -50.81 -29.45
CA GLU A 132 -1.32 -50.38 -30.17
C GLU A 132 -2.63 -50.62 -29.37
N SER A 133 -3.63 -49.75 -29.51
CA SER A 133 -5.04 -50.17 -29.43
C SER A 133 -5.95 -49.19 -30.19
N ASP A 134 -6.70 -49.79 -31.11
CA ASP A 134 -7.67 -49.26 -32.06
C ASP A 134 -9.03 -48.90 -31.43
N ASP A 135 -9.74 -47.96 -32.07
CA ASP A 135 -11.19 -47.90 -32.33
C ASP A 135 -11.78 -46.47 -32.21
N GLU A 136 -11.76 -45.74 -33.34
CA GLU A 136 -12.81 -44.79 -33.79
C GLU A 136 -12.39 -44.27 -35.19
N GLU A 137 -12.45 -45.15 -36.18
CA GLU A 137 -12.25 -44.85 -37.60
C GLU A 137 -13.44 -44.03 -38.12
N ASP A 138 -13.25 -42.71 -38.26
CA ASP A 138 -13.72 -41.93 -39.42
C ASP A 138 -13.30 -40.42 -39.41
N GLU A 139 -12.68 -39.88 -38.34
CA GLU A 139 -12.25 -38.44 -38.26
C GLU A 139 -10.71 -38.18 -38.32
N ALA A 140 -9.86 -39.21 -38.24
CA ALA A 140 -8.40 -39.05 -38.09
C ALA A 140 -7.63 -38.62 -39.36
N ALA A 141 -8.17 -38.88 -40.55
CA ALA A 141 -7.48 -38.61 -41.82
C ALA A 141 -7.44 -37.12 -42.20
N GLU A 142 -8.42 -36.33 -41.76
CA GLU A 142 -8.45 -34.88 -41.99
C GLU A 142 -7.47 -34.15 -41.04
N LEU A 143 -7.32 -34.65 -39.81
CA LEU A 143 -6.49 -34.06 -38.76
C LEU A 143 -4.98 -34.19 -39.04
N MET A 144 -4.52 -35.32 -39.58
CA MET A 144 -3.09 -35.53 -39.92
C MET A 144 -2.59 -34.60 -41.03
N ARG A 145 -3.45 -34.29 -41.99
CA ARG A 145 -3.14 -33.33 -43.06
C ARG A 145 -3.10 -31.88 -42.55
N GLU A 146 -3.87 -31.57 -41.50
CA GLU A 146 -3.83 -30.27 -40.84
C GLU A 146 -2.59 -30.13 -39.93
N LEU A 147 -2.18 -31.20 -39.23
CA LEU A 147 -0.93 -31.22 -38.45
C LEU A 147 0.32 -31.08 -39.31
N GLU A 148 0.37 -31.71 -40.48
CA GLU A 148 1.47 -31.53 -41.43
C GLU A 148 1.58 -30.07 -41.93
N LYS A 149 0.43 -29.42 -42.14
CA LYS A 149 0.38 -28.00 -42.52
C LYS A 149 0.87 -27.10 -41.39
N ILE A 150 0.45 -27.36 -40.15
CA ILE A 150 0.92 -26.63 -38.95
C ILE A 150 2.41 -26.86 -38.69
N LYS A 151 2.92 -28.08 -38.90
CA LYS A 151 4.33 -28.41 -38.73
C LYS A 151 5.20 -27.71 -39.76
N LYS A 152 4.75 -27.65 -41.01
CA LYS A 152 5.44 -26.92 -42.09
C LYS A 152 5.46 -25.41 -41.84
N GLU A 153 4.35 -24.84 -41.39
CA GLU A 153 4.24 -23.42 -41.03
C GLU A 153 5.15 -23.07 -39.84
N ARG A 154 5.20 -23.90 -38.79
CA ARG A 154 6.11 -23.71 -37.66
C ARG A 154 7.58 -23.86 -38.04
N GLN A 155 7.91 -24.75 -38.97
CA GLN A 155 9.29 -24.95 -39.42
C GLN A 155 9.79 -23.73 -40.22
N GLU A 156 8.95 -23.14 -41.07
CA GLU A 156 9.26 -21.92 -41.81
C GLU A 156 9.39 -20.69 -40.88
N GLN A 157 8.55 -20.59 -39.84
CA GLN A 157 8.65 -19.52 -38.85
C GLN A 157 9.93 -19.62 -38.01
N LYS A 158 10.31 -20.82 -37.61
CA LYS A 158 11.56 -21.07 -36.86
C LYS A 158 12.80 -20.78 -37.70
N GLU A 159 12.80 -21.16 -38.99
CA GLU A 159 13.90 -20.84 -39.91
C GLU A 159 14.04 -19.32 -40.12
N LYS A 160 12.92 -18.58 -40.14
CA LYS A 160 12.93 -17.13 -40.24
C LYS A 160 13.49 -16.47 -38.97
N GLU A 161 13.10 -16.93 -37.79
CA GLU A 161 13.61 -16.45 -36.50
C GLU A 161 15.10 -16.75 -36.32
N GLU A 162 15.55 -17.93 -36.74
CA GLU A 162 16.98 -18.32 -36.68
C GLU A 162 17.83 -17.45 -37.62
N ARG A 163 17.32 -17.13 -38.82
CA ARG A 163 17.98 -16.19 -39.74
C ARG A 163 18.05 -14.76 -39.19
N GLU A 164 17.00 -14.29 -38.53
CA GLU A 164 16.98 -12.97 -37.89
C GLU A 164 17.96 -12.89 -36.71
N ARG A 165 17.99 -13.94 -35.87
CA ARG A 165 18.93 -14.04 -34.76
C ARG A 165 20.39 -14.11 -35.21
N ALA A 166 20.67 -14.84 -36.29
CA ALA A 166 22.01 -14.88 -36.87
C ALA A 166 22.45 -13.50 -37.39
N ALA A 167 21.53 -12.73 -38.00
CA ALA A 167 21.82 -11.37 -38.45
C ALA A 167 22.09 -10.41 -37.28
N GLU A 168 21.32 -10.48 -36.19
CA GLU A 168 21.59 -9.67 -34.99
C GLU A 168 22.93 -10.00 -34.32
N GLU A 169 23.32 -11.29 -34.33
CA GLU A 169 24.60 -11.72 -33.78
C GLU A 169 25.77 -11.22 -34.64
N GLU A 170 25.61 -11.19 -35.98
CA GLU A 170 26.58 -10.58 -36.89
C GLU A 170 26.69 -9.05 -36.68
N GLU A 171 25.56 -8.33 -36.55
CA GLU A 171 25.55 -6.88 -36.29
C GLU A 171 26.24 -6.52 -34.96
N LYS A 172 25.98 -7.30 -33.89
CA LYS A 172 26.66 -7.13 -32.60
C LYS A 172 28.16 -7.35 -32.73
N ARG A 173 28.56 -8.37 -33.50
CA ARG A 173 29.98 -8.66 -33.74
C ARG A 173 30.68 -7.54 -34.49
N GLU A 174 30.03 -6.96 -35.50
CA GLU A 174 30.55 -5.80 -36.23
C GLU A 174 30.65 -4.55 -35.35
N TYR A 175 29.65 -4.30 -34.50
CA TYR A 175 29.66 -3.21 -33.53
C TYR A 175 30.82 -3.31 -32.54
N ASP A 176 31.05 -4.50 -32.00
CA ASP A 176 32.13 -4.76 -31.05
C ASP A 176 33.51 -4.67 -31.71
N ILE A 177 33.65 -5.09 -32.97
CA ILE A 177 34.90 -4.92 -33.73
C ILE A 177 35.16 -3.43 -34.02
N ALA A 178 34.13 -2.67 -34.39
CA ALA A 178 34.25 -1.25 -34.71
C ALA A 178 34.53 -0.39 -33.47
N LYS A 179 33.89 -0.70 -32.33
CA LYS A 179 33.95 0.13 -31.11
C LYS A 179 34.91 -0.41 -30.04
N GLY A 180 35.32 -1.67 -30.14
CA GLY A 180 36.20 -2.34 -29.19
C GLY A 180 37.66 -1.88 -29.22
N ASN A 181 38.06 -0.99 -30.14
CA ASN A 181 39.40 -0.41 -30.16
C ASN A 181 39.46 0.93 -29.40
N PRO A 182 39.95 0.94 -28.14
CA PRO A 182 40.05 2.15 -27.32
C PRO A 182 41.14 3.13 -27.79
N LEU A 183 42.03 2.75 -28.73
CA LEU A 183 43.06 3.64 -29.30
C LEU A 183 42.52 4.54 -30.43
N LEU A 184 41.49 4.09 -31.15
CA LEU A 184 40.88 4.85 -32.26
C LEU A 184 39.73 5.74 -31.77
N ASN A 185 39.11 5.42 -30.63
CA ASN A 185 38.06 6.21 -30.00
C ASN A 185 38.65 7.03 -28.84
N ALA A 186 39.44 8.07 -29.17
CA ALA A 186 40.04 8.97 -28.19
C ALA A 186 38.96 9.60 -27.29
N GLN A 187 38.87 9.13 -26.05
CA GLN A 187 38.10 9.77 -25.00
C GLN A 187 39.00 10.84 -24.37
N ASP A 188 38.67 12.12 -24.52
CA ASP A 188 39.44 13.22 -23.92
C ASP A 188 39.35 13.18 -22.38
N PHE A 189 40.32 12.51 -21.73
CA PHE A 189 40.44 12.40 -20.27
C PHE A 189 40.97 13.69 -19.63
N ASN A 190 40.25 14.79 -19.77
CA ASN A 190 40.47 15.98 -18.95
C ASN A 190 39.78 15.78 -17.59
N LEU A 191 40.47 15.15 -16.62
CA LEU A 191 40.01 15.06 -15.23
C LEU A 191 39.99 16.47 -14.60
N LYS A 192 38.86 17.14 -14.73
CA LYS A 192 38.60 18.46 -14.15
C LYS A 192 38.42 18.28 -12.65
N ARG A 193 39.51 18.38 -11.89
CA ARG A 193 39.52 18.32 -10.42
C ARG A 193 38.49 19.32 -9.90
N ARG A 194 37.41 18.80 -9.32
CA ARG A 194 36.29 19.60 -8.82
C ARG A 194 36.70 20.20 -7.48
N TRP A 195 36.18 21.39 -7.15
CA TRP A 195 36.40 22.02 -5.84
C TRP A 195 35.96 21.11 -4.68
N ASP A 196 34.96 20.26 -4.95
CA ASP A 196 34.46 19.23 -4.05
C ASP A 196 35.40 18.04 -3.86
N ASP A 197 36.49 17.89 -4.62
CA ASP A 197 37.32 16.68 -4.62
C ASP A 197 38.25 16.61 -3.40
N ASP A 198 38.67 17.77 -2.87
CA ASP A 198 39.51 17.90 -1.66
C ASP A 198 38.68 18.11 -0.38
N VAL A 199 37.75 17.20 -0.15
CA VAL A 199 36.94 17.14 1.08
C VAL A 199 37.03 15.74 1.65
N VAL A 200 37.46 15.65 2.90
CA VAL A 200 37.72 14.38 3.61
C VAL A 200 36.48 13.50 3.82
N PHE A 201 35.27 14.08 3.68
CA PHE A 201 34.01 13.34 3.76
C PHE A 201 33.16 13.60 2.52
N LYS A 202 32.67 12.53 1.89
CA LYS A 202 31.73 12.58 0.75
C LYS A 202 30.40 11.95 1.16
N ASN A 203 29.29 12.49 0.66
CA ASN A 203 27.98 11.82 0.65
C ASN A 203 27.47 11.31 2.03
N GLN A 204 27.74 12.02 3.13
CA GLN A 204 27.35 11.58 4.49
C GLN A 204 25.83 11.40 4.69
N ALA A 205 25.02 12.20 4.00
CA ALA A 205 23.56 12.14 4.06
C ALA A 205 22.93 11.24 2.98
N ARG A 206 23.75 10.55 2.17
CA ARG A 206 23.22 9.70 1.10
C ARG A 206 22.60 8.45 1.73
N GLY A 207 21.27 8.38 1.69
CA GLY A 207 20.50 7.30 2.30
C GLY A 207 20.04 7.56 3.74
N THR A 208 20.23 8.77 4.27
CA THR A 208 19.68 9.17 5.58
C THR A 208 18.27 9.72 5.51
N GLU A 209 17.59 9.55 4.37
CA GLU A 209 16.16 9.80 4.28
C GLU A 209 15.49 8.87 5.29
N ASP A 210 14.93 9.44 6.35
CA ASP A 210 14.19 8.67 7.35
C ASP A 210 12.97 8.05 6.65
N LYS A 211 13.13 6.79 6.24
CA LYS A 211 12.05 5.96 5.69
C LYS A 211 11.04 5.54 6.75
N ARG A 212 11.23 5.98 7.99
CA ARG A 212 10.26 5.74 9.06
C ARG A 212 9.01 6.52 8.70
N GLY A 213 7.92 5.80 8.46
CA GLY A 213 6.63 6.40 8.15
C GLY A 213 6.15 7.28 9.31
N LYS A 214 4.98 7.90 9.15
CA LYS A 214 4.34 8.66 10.22
C LYS A 214 3.91 7.69 11.33
N GLU A 215 4.79 7.43 12.28
CA GLU A 215 4.53 6.56 13.42
C GLU A 215 3.84 7.35 14.55
N PHE A 216 2.75 6.79 15.08
CA PHE A 216 2.16 7.30 16.32
C PHE A 216 2.70 6.49 17.50
N VAL A 217 3.35 7.19 18.43
CA VAL A 217 3.84 6.59 19.68
C VAL A 217 2.95 7.02 20.84
N ASN A 218 2.31 6.05 21.50
CA ASN A 218 1.54 6.27 22.73
C ASN A 218 2.46 6.41 23.96
N ASP A 219 3.34 7.41 23.92
CA ASP A 219 4.27 7.78 24.99
C ASP A 219 4.49 9.29 24.94
N LEU A 220 4.18 9.99 26.04
CA LEU A 220 4.26 11.45 26.11
C LEU A 220 5.69 11.99 26.02
N LEU A 221 6.71 11.21 26.36
CA LEU A 221 8.12 11.65 26.36
C LEU A 221 8.87 11.18 25.12
N ARG A 222 8.49 10.02 24.56
CA ARG A 222 9.14 9.44 23.37
C ARG A 222 8.42 9.71 22.06
N SER A 223 7.23 10.29 22.12
CA SER A 223 6.54 10.79 20.91
C SER A 223 7.40 11.80 20.18
N ASP A 224 7.35 11.76 18.85
CA ASP A 224 8.04 12.72 18.00
C ASP A 224 7.54 14.14 18.23
N PHE A 225 6.29 14.30 18.68
CA PHE A 225 5.78 15.59 19.15
C PHE A 225 6.63 16.15 20.29
N HIS A 226 6.92 15.32 21.32
CA HIS A 226 7.67 15.75 22.48
C HIS A 226 9.15 15.98 22.17
N LYS A 227 9.77 15.12 21.36
CA LYS A 227 11.15 15.32 20.88
C LYS A 227 11.29 16.66 20.14
N ARG A 228 10.34 16.96 19.23
CA ARG A 228 10.30 18.23 18.49
C ARG A 228 10.02 19.42 19.39
N PHE A 229 9.14 19.27 20.38
CA PHE A 229 8.87 20.29 21.39
C PHE A 229 10.14 20.62 22.19
N MET A 230 10.83 19.61 22.71
CA MET A 230 12.04 19.80 23.49
C MET A 230 13.16 20.38 22.64
N GLY A 231 13.40 19.88 21.43
CA GLY A 231 14.41 20.47 20.53
C GLY A 231 14.10 21.92 20.11
N LYS A 232 12.84 22.37 20.20
CA LYS A 232 12.44 23.75 19.91
C LYS A 232 12.60 24.68 21.11
N TYR A 233 12.21 24.23 22.30
CA TYR A 233 12.11 25.09 23.49
C TYR A 233 13.24 24.90 24.51
N VAL A 234 14.03 23.86 24.37
CA VAL A 234 15.21 23.58 25.20
C VAL A 234 16.41 23.45 24.27
N ARG A 235 17.39 24.33 24.43
CA ARG A 235 18.60 24.38 23.62
C ARG A 235 19.78 23.75 24.36
#